data_AF-A0AAP0Q5F9-F1
#
_entry.id   AF-A0AAP0Q5F9-F1
#
_cell.length_a   1.000
_cell.length_b   1.000
_cell.length_c   1.000
_cell.angle_alpha   90.00
_cell.angle_beta   90.00
_cell.angle_gamma   90.00
#
_symmetry.space_group_name_H-M   'P 1'
#
loop_
_entity.id
_entity.type
_entity.pdbx_description
1 polymer ?
#
loop_
_entity_poly.entity_id
_entity_poly.type
_entity_poly.pdbx_seq_one_letter_code
_entity_poly.pdbx_strand_id
1 'polypeptide(L)'
;MAASLQSAATLSTPPTKLTARPTQLRSSQCLTKAFGIDSHSSRLTCSLHDLAHKLADASKVAGFALATSALLVSGAGAEGVPKRLTFDEIQSKTYMEVKGTGTANQCPTIDGGVDSFVFKAGKYNMKKLCLEPTSFTVKAEGVNKNSAPEFQNTKLMTRLTYTLDEVEGPFEVGADGSVKFEEKDGIDYAAVTVQLPGGERVPFLFTIKQLVASGKPENFSGKFLVPSYRGSSFLDPKGRGGSTGYDNAVALPAGGRGDEEELLKENIKNTSSSSGSISLSVTKSKPETGEVIGVFESIQPSDTDLGAKAPKEVKIQGVWYGQLES
;
A
#
# COMPACT_ATOMS: atom_id res chain seq x y z
N MET A 1 -77.91 3.48 28.07
CA MET A 1 -77.67 4.93 28.20
C MET A 1 -77.24 5.43 26.83
N ALA A 2 -78.15 6.09 26.13
CA ALA A 2 -77.99 6.62 24.78
C ALA A 2 -78.01 8.16 24.83
N ALA A 3 -77.21 8.80 23.96
CA ALA A 3 -77.40 10.16 23.39
C ALA A 3 -76.18 10.44 22.50
N SER A 4 -76.26 10.36 21.16
CA SER A 4 -76.78 11.35 20.18
C SER A 4 -75.96 12.65 20.13
N LEU A 5 -75.13 12.84 19.10
CA LEU A 5 -75.36 13.70 17.91
C LEU A 5 -75.27 15.21 18.17
N GLN A 6 -74.31 15.87 17.51
CA GLN A 6 -74.60 16.84 16.43
C GLN A 6 -73.32 17.39 15.77
N SER A 7 -73.36 17.46 14.44
CA SER A 7 -72.47 18.21 13.54
C SER A 7 -73.22 19.44 13.01
N ALA A 8 -72.51 20.54 12.77
CA ALA A 8 -72.79 21.61 11.81
C ALA A 8 -71.64 22.64 11.93
N ALA A 9 -71.15 23.37 10.92
CA ALA A 9 -71.24 23.34 9.46
C ALA A 9 -70.28 24.47 8.95
N THR A 10 -69.63 24.25 7.79
CA THR A 10 -69.29 25.22 6.71
C THR A 10 -68.44 26.48 7.03
N LEU A 11 -67.38 26.86 6.29
CA LEU A 11 -67.33 27.30 4.87
C LEU A 11 -65.86 27.36 4.38
N SER A 12 -65.52 26.67 3.27
CA SER A 12 -65.21 27.19 1.91
C SER A 12 -63.75 27.64 1.61
N THR A 13 -63.11 26.90 0.70
CA THR A 13 -61.93 27.24 -0.16
C THR A 13 -62.43 28.01 -1.44
N PRO A 14 -61.64 28.41 -2.49
CA PRO A 14 -60.28 28.04 -2.92
C PRO A 14 -59.46 29.22 -3.60
N PRO A 15 -58.66 29.09 -4.70
CA PRO A 15 -57.22 29.40 -4.76
C PRO A 15 -56.81 30.49 -5.77
N THR A 16 -55.53 30.91 -5.85
CA THR A 16 -55.01 31.57 -7.07
C THR A 16 -53.53 31.32 -7.33
N LYS A 17 -53.23 31.20 -8.63
CA LYS A 17 -52.06 30.65 -9.32
C LYS A 17 -50.86 31.61 -9.48
N LEU A 18 -49.67 31.01 -9.65
CA LEU A 18 -48.55 31.31 -10.58
C LEU A 18 -48.22 32.76 -10.93
N THR A 19 -46.93 33.14 -10.80
CA THR A 19 -46.00 33.37 -11.93
C THR A 19 -44.60 33.79 -11.46
N ALA A 20 -43.59 33.47 -12.27
CA ALA A 20 -42.17 33.59 -11.97
C ALA A 20 -41.50 34.80 -12.64
N ARG A 21 -40.29 35.11 -12.13
CA ARG A 21 -39.10 35.70 -12.81
C ARG A 21 -38.90 37.25 -12.69
N PRO A 22 -37.67 37.78 -12.93
CA PRO A 22 -36.51 37.81 -12.00
C PRO A 22 -35.88 39.22 -11.85
N THR A 23 -35.05 39.49 -10.82
CA THR A 23 -34.08 40.61 -10.90
C THR A 23 -32.92 40.53 -9.90
N GLN A 24 -31.72 40.38 -10.48
CA GLN A 24 -30.41 41.00 -10.21
C GLN A 24 -29.69 40.94 -8.85
N LEU A 25 -28.46 40.40 -8.93
CA LEU A 25 -27.35 40.57 -8.01
C LEU A 25 -27.00 42.05 -7.79
N ARG A 26 -26.60 42.40 -6.55
CA ARG A 26 -25.76 43.56 -6.28
C ARG A 26 -24.62 43.18 -5.32
N SER A 27 -23.41 43.52 -5.76
CA SER A 27 -22.10 43.29 -5.15
C SER A 27 -21.75 44.39 -4.12
N SER A 28 -20.68 44.13 -3.34
CA SER A 28 -19.89 45.01 -2.45
C SER A 28 -20.42 45.06 -1.00
N GLN A 29 -19.63 44.91 0.08
CA GLN A 29 -18.29 45.45 0.32
C GLN A 29 -17.47 44.56 1.28
N CYS A 30 -16.17 44.43 0.99
CA CYS A 30 -15.14 43.82 1.84
C CYS A 30 -14.55 44.89 2.77
N LEU A 31 -14.44 44.60 4.08
CA LEU A 31 -13.77 45.43 5.07
C LEU A 31 -12.55 44.69 5.60
N THR A 32 -11.36 45.03 5.08
CA THR A 32 -10.07 44.76 5.74
C THR A 32 -9.15 45.94 5.50
N LYS A 33 -8.82 46.65 6.58
CA LYS A 33 -7.81 47.72 6.60
C LYS A 33 -7.02 47.58 7.89
N ALA A 34 -5.83 46.99 7.79
CA ALA A 34 -4.74 47.16 8.74
C ALA A 34 -3.44 46.74 8.03
N PHE A 35 -2.37 47.51 8.25
CA PHE A 35 -1.03 47.43 7.66
C PHE A 35 -0.87 48.12 6.29
N GLY A 36 -0.62 49.42 6.38
CA GLY A 36 -0.23 50.27 5.25
C GLY A 36 1.18 49.96 4.77
N ILE A 37 1.29 49.74 3.47
CA ILE A 37 2.53 49.79 2.67
C ILE A 37 2.13 50.41 1.33
N ASP A 38 2.75 51.54 0.97
CA ASP A 38 2.62 52.19 -0.32
C ASP A 38 3.55 51.55 -1.35
N SER A 39 3.08 51.24 -2.57
CA SER A 39 3.81 51.45 -3.82
C SER A 39 3.05 51.04 -5.10
N HIS A 40 2.96 52.02 -5.99
CA HIS A 40 3.01 51.99 -7.46
C HIS A 40 1.93 51.33 -8.34
N SER A 41 1.47 52.19 -9.26
CA SER A 41 0.54 51.98 -10.37
C SER A 41 1.13 51.14 -11.50
N SER A 42 0.41 50.09 -11.90
CA SER A 42 0.43 49.59 -13.28
C SER A 42 -0.93 48.98 -13.62
N ARG A 43 -1.68 49.64 -14.51
CA ARG A 43 -2.93 49.15 -15.11
C ARG A 43 -2.64 47.92 -15.97
N LEU A 44 -3.28 46.79 -15.66
CA LEU A 44 -3.47 45.67 -16.58
C LEU A 44 -4.97 45.44 -16.75
N THR A 45 -5.44 45.62 -17.98
CA THR A 45 -6.82 45.36 -18.41
C THR A 45 -6.84 44.02 -19.13
N CYS A 46 -7.37 42.97 -18.48
CA CYS A 46 -7.65 41.70 -19.14
C CYS A 46 -9.06 41.75 -19.73
N SER A 47 -9.17 41.84 -21.05
CA SER A 47 -10.41 41.54 -21.76
C SER A 47 -10.37 40.10 -22.24
N LEU A 48 -11.32 39.31 -21.76
CA LEU A 48 -11.61 37.94 -22.16
C LEU A 48 -12.59 38.00 -23.33
N HIS A 49 -12.07 37.95 -24.55
CA HIS A 49 -12.80 37.43 -25.69
C HIS A 49 -11.83 37.09 -26.82
N ASP A 50 -12.14 36.02 -27.54
CA ASP A 50 -11.52 35.60 -28.81
C ASP A 50 -10.35 34.60 -28.74
N LEU A 51 -10.67 33.37 -28.30
CA LEU A 51 -9.89 32.18 -28.62
C LEU A 51 -10.82 31.06 -29.07
N ALA A 52 -11.46 31.23 -30.22
CA ALA A 52 -12.23 30.15 -30.84
C ALA A 52 -12.34 30.33 -32.36
N HIS A 53 -11.24 30.52 -33.09
CA HIS A 53 -11.17 30.20 -34.53
C HIS A 53 -9.70 30.19 -34.97
N LYS A 54 -9.08 29.00 -34.97
CA LYS A 54 -7.96 28.55 -35.83
C LYS A 54 -7.23 27.44 -35.12
N LEU A 55 -7.51 26.20 -35.50
CA LEU A 55 -6.60 25.04 -35.47
C LEU A 55 -7.40 23.84 -36.03
N ALA A 56 -7.73 23.94 -37.32
CA ALA A 56 -7.94 22.77 -38.16
C ALA A 56 -6.86 22.85 -39.24
N ASP A 57 -6.29 21.70 -39.57
CA ASP A 57 -5.22 21.46 -40.56
C ASP A 57 -3.77 21.59 -40.06
N ALA A 58 -3.23 20.47 -39.58
CA ALA A 58 -1.95 19.92 -40.06
C ALA A 58 -1.78 18.50 -39.51
N SER A 59 -2.21 17.51 -40.29
CA SER A 59 -1.92 16.10 -40.06
C SER A 59 -0.80 15.64 -40.99
N LYS A 60 0.07 14.77 -40.46
CA LYS A 60 1.20 14.01 -41.08
C LYS A 60 2.55 14.75 -41.18
N VAL A 61 3.53 14.28 -40.38
CA VAL A 61 4.70 13.44 -40.77
C VAL A 61 5.74 13.42 -39.63
N ALA A 62 6.21 12.21 -39.27
CA ALA A 62 7.43 11.85 -38.53
C ALA A 62 7.60 12.42 -37.11
N GLY A 63 8.17 11.76 -36.10
CA GLY A 63 9.00 10.58 -35.95
C GLY A 63 9.46 10.59 -34.47
N PHE A 64 9.98 9.48 -33.98
CA PHE A 64 10.45 9.29 -32.60
C PHE A 64 11.14 10.52 -31.96
N ALA A 65 10.59 11.01 -30.85
CA ALA A 65 11.30 11.87 -29.92
C ALA A 65 10.97 11.45 -28.48
N LEU A 66 11.95 10.77 -27.87
CA LEU A 66 12.10 10.68 -26.42
C LEU A 66 12.24 12.09 -25.83
N ALA A 67 11.79 12.21 -24.57
CA ALA A 67 12.25 13.13 -23.53
C ALA A 67 11.23 14.15 -23.01
N THR A 68 11.19 14.15 -21.66
CA THR A 68 10.91 15.27 -20.75
C THR A 68 9.47 15.78 -20.68
N SER A 69 8.67 15.12 -19.83
CA SER A 69 7.61 15.79 -19.07
C SER A 69 8.06 15.95 -17.62
N ALA A 70 9.02 16.86 -17.40
CA ALA A 70 9.29 17.40 -16.07
C ALA A 70 8.27 18.51 -15.78
N LEU A 71 7.08 18.10 -15.31
CA LEU A 71 6.14 19.03 -14.69
C LEU A 71 6.61 19.27 -13.26
N LEU A 72 7.32 20.38 -13.09
CA LEU A 72 7.74 20.95 -11.81
C LEU A 72 6.50 21.21 -10.93
N VAL A 73 6.30 20.38 -9.92
CA VAL A 73 5.42 20.69 -8.78
C VAL A 73 6.30 21.35 -7.73
N SER A 74 6.34 22.68 -7.74
CA SER A 74 6.83 23.49 -6.63
C SER A 74 5.77 23.49 -5.52
N GLY A 75 5.87 22.50 -4.63
CA GLY A 75 5.12 22.40 -3.38
C GLY A 75 5.98 21.68 -2.36
N ALA A 76 6.23 22.34 -1.23
CA ALA A 76 7.14 21.90 -0.17
C ALA A 76 6.89 20.43 0.27
N GLY A 77 7.96 19.64 0.35
CA GLY A 77 7.97 18.33 1.00
C GLY A 77 8.14 17.09 0.11
N ALA A 78 8.76 17.19 -1.05
CA ALA A 78 9.26 16.02 -1.78
C ALA A 78 10.79 15.98 -1.69
N GLU A 79 11.32 15.48 -0.57
CA GLU A 79 12.60 14.78 -0.66
C GLU A 79 12.39 13.65 -1.68
N GLY A 80 13.08 13.75 -2.82
CA GLY A 80 13.06 12.68 -3.81
C GLY A 80 13.50 11.37 -3.15
N VAL A 81 13.13 10.23 -3.74
CA VAL A 81 13.56 8.92 -3.23
C VAL A 81 15.08 8.96 -3.04
N PRO A 82 15.59 8.78 -1.80
CA PRO A 82 17.01 8.92 -1.54
C PRO A 82 17.79 7.87 -2.34
N LYS A 83 19.01 8.22 -2.75
CA LYS A 83 19.91 7.27 -3.40
C LYS A 83 20.21 6.14 -2.41
N ARG A 84 20.16 4.89 -2.89
CA ARG A 84 20.60 3.72 -2.11
C ARG A 84 22.07 3.90 -1.72
N LEU A 85 22.36 3.68 -0.45
CA LEU A 85 23.67 3.81 0.15
C LEU A 85 24.25 2.43 0.46
N THR A 86 25.57 2.35 0.54
CA THR A 86 26.25 1.15 1.02
C THR A 86 26.06 0.97 2.53
N PHE A 87 26.30 -0.23 3.04
CA PHE A 87 26.19 -0.49 4.47
C PHE A 87 27.12 0.41 5.30
N ASP A 88 28.37 0.59 4.87
CA ASP A 88 29.34 1.46 5.54
C ASP A 88 28.91 2.94 5.55
N GLU A 89 28.32 3.43 4.46
CA GLU A 89 27.77 4.78 4.39
C GLU A 89 26.58 4.95 5.34
N ILE A 90 25.71 3.94 5.47
CA ILE A 90 24.60 3.97 6.42
C ILE A 90 25.13 4.03 7.85
N GLN A 91 26.15 3.23 8.17
CA GLN A 91 26.77 3.21 9.50
C GLN A 91 27.54 4.50 9.83
N SER A 92 28.00 5.24 8.82
CA SER A 92 28.65 6.54 9.00
C SER A 92 27.67 7.66 9.40
N LYS A 93 26.36 7.46 9.16
CA LYS A 93 25.34 8.46 9.45
C LYS A 93 24.80 8.31 10.87
N THR A 94 24.56 9.45 11.50
CA THR A 94 23.88 9.49 12.78
C THR A 94 22.37 9.27 12.62
N TYR A 95 21.72 8.79 13.68
CA TYR A 95 20.26 8.61 13.68
C TYR A 95 19.50 9.89 13.25
N MET A 96 19.97 11.07 13.66
CA MET A 96 19.32 12.34 13.35
C MET A 96 19.44 12.72 11.86
N GLU A 97 20.50 12.27 11.18
CA GLU A 97 20.67 12.49 9.74
C GLU A 97 19.80 11.54 8.90
N VAL A 98 19.53 10.34 9.42
CA VAL A 98 18.68 9.35 8.74
C VAL A 98 17.20 9.64 8.97
N LYS A 99 16.85 10.14 10.16
CA LYS A 99 15.47 10.39 10.58
C LYS A 99 14.76 11.34 9.61
N GLY A 100 13.67 10.86 9.01
CA GLY A 100 12.81 11.65 8.12
C GLY A 100 13.17 11.56 6.64
N THR A 101 14.40 11.16 6.31
CA THR A 101 14.89 11.07 4.91
C THR A 101 14.29 9.92 4.11
N GLY A 102 13.75 8.90 4.78
CA GLY A 102 13.27 7.67 4.17
C GLY A 102 14.36 6.63 3.88
N THR A 103 15.64 6.96 4.08
CA THR A 103 16.78 6.03 3.89
C THR A 103 16.68 4.79 4.79
N ALA A 104 16.10 4.93 6.00
CA ALA A 104 15.93 3.80 6.93
C ALA A 104 15.00 2.68 6.43
N ASN A 105 14.21 2.92 5.39
CA ASN A 105 13.34 1.90 4.79
C ASN A 105 13.96 1.33 3.48
N GLN A 106 15.22 1.65 3.18
CA GLN A 106 15.92 1.12 2.01
C GLN A 106 16.94 0.06 2.42
N CYS A 107 17.09 -0.97 1.58
CA CYS A 107 18.17 -1.93 1.78
C CYS A 107 19.51 -1.36 1.32
N PRO A 108 20.62 -1.71 2.00
CA PRO A 108 21.96 -1.37 1.55
C PRO A 108 22.24 -1.89 0.13
N THR A 109 23.11 -1.19 -0.60
CA THR A 109 23.64 -1.65 -1.89
C THR A 109 25.12 -2.02 -1.79
N ILE A 110 25.63 -2.74 -2.79
CA ILE A 110 27.05 -3.09 -2.89
C ILE A 110 27.71 -2.27 -4.00
N ASP A 111 28.62 -1.38 -3.60
CA ASP A 111 29.55 -0.71 -4.51
C ASP A 111 30.78 -1.60 -4.75
N GLY A 112 31.13 -1.82 -6.02
CA GLY A 112 32.11 -2.84 -6.42
C GLY A 112 31.61 -4.27 -6.21
N GLY A 113 32.49 -5.27 -6.22
CA GLY A 113 32.13 -6.69 -6.06
C GLY A 113 32.05 -7.46 -7.38
N VAL A 114 31.46 -8.66 -7.33
CA VAL A 114 31.38 -9.62 -8.44
C VAL A 114 29.92 -9.87 -8.79
N ASP A 115 29.58 -9.87 -10.08
CA ASP A 115 28.22 -10.08 -10.60
C ASP A 115 27.80 -11.57 -10.61
N SER A 116 28.18 -12.31 -9.56
CA SER A 116 27.81 -13.71 -9.36
C SER A 116 27.94 -14.08 -7.89
N PHE A 117 27.42 -15.26 -7.53
CA PHE A 117 27.59 -15.82 -6.18
C PHE A 117 28.91 -16.59 -6.10
N VAL A 118 29.87 -16.07 -5.33
CA VAL A 118 31.27 -16.57 -5.27
C VAL A 118 31.69 -17.06 -3.87
N PHE A 119 30.74 -17.46 -3.03
CA PHE A 119 31.04 -18.04 -1.72
C PHE A 119 31.44 -19.51 -1.82
N LYS A 120 32.29 -19.95 -0.88
CA LYS A 120 32.70 -21.36 -0.79
C LYS A 120 31.58 -22.20 -0.21
N ALA A 121 31.60 -23.50 -0.48
CA ALA A 121 30.71 -24.44 0.20
C ALA A 121 31.00 -24.43 1.71
N GLY A 122 29.95 -24.38 2.53
CA GLY A 122 30.08 -24.19 3.97
C GLY A 122 28.77 -23.80 4.63
N LYS A 123 28.81 -23.70 5.97
CA LYS A 123 27.72 -23.16 6.76
C LYS A 123 28.02 -21.71 7.08
N TYR A 124 27.08 -20.85 6.77
CA TYR A 124 27.11 -19.43 7.07
C TYR A 124 25.90 -19.08 7.93
N ASN A 125 25.96 -17.93 8.57
CA ASN A 125 24.81 -17.25 9.14
C ASN A 125 24.54 -16.02 8.29
N MET A 126 23.35 -15.96 7.72
CA MET A 126 22.86 -14.75 7.09
C MET A 126 22.48 -13.79 8.20
N LYS A 127 23.04 -12.58 8.15
CA LYS A 127 22.68 -11.44 8.99
C LYS A 127 22.19 -10.30 8.13
N LYS A 128 21.42 -9.41 8.76
CA LYS A 128 20.93 -8.17 8.13
C LYS A 128 20.25 -8.44 6.79
N LEU A 129 19.51 -9.55 6.71
CA LEU A 129 18.69 -9.82 5.53
C LEU A 129 17.60 -8.74 5.48
N CYS A 130 17.70 -7.90 4.46
CA CYS A 130 16.78 -6.81 4.19
C CYS A 130 16.04 -7.09 2.88
N LEU A 131 14.72 -6.96 2.87
CA LEU A 131 13.88 -7.08 1.67
C LEU A 131 13.12 -5.77 1.46
N GLU A 132 13.44 -5.07 0.37
CA GLU A 132 12.80 -3.83 -0.03
C GLU A 132 11.92 -4.07 -1.27
N PRO A 133 10.60 -4.17 -1.07
CA PRO A 133 9.62 -4.12 -2.16
C PRO A 133 9.75 -2.86 -3.01
N THR A 134 9.77 -3.04 -4.33
CA THR A 134 9.71 -1.97 -5.34
C THR A 134 8.34 -1.90 -6.00
N SER A 135 7.60 -3.00 -6.03
CA SER A 135 6.26 -3.08 -6.63
C SER A 135 5.34 -3.98 -5.82
N PHE A 136 4.11 -3.51 -5.62
CA PHE A 136 3.00 -4.27 -5.08
C PHE A 136 1.89 -4.38 -6.13
N THR A 137 1.61 -5.60 -6.56
CA THR A 137 0.53 -5.89 -7.49
C THR A 137 -0.44 -6.86 -6.85
N VAL A 138 -1.73 -6.62 -7.03
CA VAL A 138 -2.78 -7.44 -6.41
C VAL A 138 -3.61 -8.05 -7.52
N LYS A 139 -3.81 -9.36 -7.45
CA LYS A 139 -4.69 -10.09 -8.36
C LYS A 139 -6.13 -9.74 -8.01
N ALA A 140 -6.77 -9.02 -8.90
CA ALA A 140 -8.17 -8.63 -8.78
C ALA A 140 -8.90 -8.98 -10.07
N GLU A 141 -10.21 -9.20 -9.96
CA GLU A 141 -11.06 -9.35 -11.13
C GLU A 141 -10.88 -8.13 -12.04
N GLY A 142 -10.72 -8.38 -13.34
CA GLY A 142 -10.49 -7.30 -14.28
C GLY A 142 -11.70 -6.35 -14.35
N VAL A 143 -11.43 -5.08 -14.70
CA VAL A 143 -12.47 -4.04 -14.82
C VAL A 143 -13.55 -4.42 -15.86
N ASN A 144 -13.22 -5.31 -16.80
CA ASN A 144 -14.15 -5.87 -17.76
C ASN A 144 -14.81 -7.14 -17.20
N LYS A 145 -16.14 -7.23 -17.27
CA LYS A 145 -16.96 -8.33 -16.72
C LYS A 145 -16.62 -9.77 -17.19
N ASN A 146 -15.68 -9.95 -18.13
CA ASN A 146 -15.30 -11.25 -18.70
C ASN A 146 -13.77 -11.49 -18.79
N SER A 147 -12.93 -10.62 -18.23
CA SER A 147 -11.46 -10.85 -18.24
C SER A 147 -11.03 -11.74 -17.08
N ALA A 148 -10.01 -12.57 -17.31
CA ALA A 148 -9.38 -13.34 -16.25
C ALA A 148 -8.82 -12.40 -15.16
N PRO A 149 -8.74 -12.84 -13.89
CA PRO A 149 -8.10 -12.07 -12.83
C PRO A 149 -6.63 -11.84 -13.16
N GLU A 150 -6.21 -10.57 -13.20
CA GLU A 150 -4.85 -10.16 -13.51
C GLU A 150 -4.25 -9.37 -12.35
N PHE A 151 -2.92 -9.38 -12.26
CA PHE A 151 -2.20 -8.57 -11.29
C PHE A 151 -2.25 -7.10 -11.70
N GLN A 152 -2.94 -6.30 -10.91
CA GLN A 152 -3.09 -4.86 -11.16
C GLN A 152 -2.13 -4.07 -10.29
N ASN A 153 -1.57 -3.00 -10.84
CA ASN A 153 -0.73 -2.07 -10.10
C ASN A 153 -1.53 -1.38 -9.00
N THR A 154 -0.91 -1.20 -7.84
CA THR A 154 -1.56 -0.61 -6.68
C THR A 154 -0.83 0.65 -6.20
N LYS A 155 -1.52 1.45 -5.39
CA LYS A 155 -0.91 2.60 -4.69
C LYS A 155 -0.70 2.27 -3.23
N LEU A 156 0.52 2.46 -2.74
CA LEU A 156 0.85 2.22 -1.34
C LEU A 156 0.23 3.29 -0.43
N MET A 157 -0.44 2.87 0.65
CA MET A 157 -1.12 3.76 1.60
C MET A 157 -0.39 3.92 2.94
N THR A 158 0.44 2.95 3.32
CA THR A 158 1.08 2.88 4.66
C THR A 158 2.42 3.60 4.76
N ARG A 159 2.82 4.37 3.74
CA ARG A 159 4.12 5.09 3.69
C ARG A 159 5.30 4.09 3.79
N LEU A 160 6.47 4.54 4.26
CA LEU A 160 7.74 3.79 4.30
C LEU A 160 7.82 2.86 5.53
N THR A 161 6.97 1.84 5.58
CA THR A 161 6.88 0.87 6.70
C THR A 161 6.81 -0.57 6.23
N TYR A 162 7.34 -0.87 5.04
CA TYR A 162 7.07 -2.12 4.32
C TYR A 162 8.33 -2.96 4.06
N THR A 163 9.50 -2.46 4.42
CA THR A 163 10.77 -3.19 4.26
C THR A 163 10.94 -4.13 5.43
N LEU A 164 11.37 -5.35 5.15
CA LEU A 164 11.81 -6.30 6.18
C LEU A 164 13.31 -6.08 6.39
N ASP A 165 13.77 -6.12 7.63
CA ASP A 165 15.16 -5.80 7.95
C ASP A 165 15.64 -6.59 9.17
N GLU A 166 16.97 -6.67 9.32
CA GLU A 166 17.65 -7.37 10.41
C GLU A 166 17.19 -8.82 10.58
N VAL A 167 16.81 -9.47 9.48
CA VAL A 167 16.46 -10.89 9.49
C VAL A 167 17.73 -11.73 9.55
N GLU A 168 17.72 -12.74 10.42
CA GLU A 168 18.84 -13.63 10.67
C GLU A 168 18.44 -15.11 10.48
N GLY A 169 19.42 -15.92 10.09
CA GLY A 169 19.22 -17.35 10.01
C GLY A 169 20.36 -18.13 9.37
N PRO A 170 20.39 -19.47 9.53
CA PRO A 170 21.42 -20.30 8.93
C PRO A 170 21.29 -20.31 7.40
N PHE A 171 22.44 -20.18 6.74
CA PHE A 171 22.60 -20.20 5.29
C PHE A 171 23.65 -21.24 4.90
N GLU A 172 23.23 -22.35 4.32
CA GLU A 172 24.11 -23.44 3.92
C GLU A 172 24.38 -23.39 2.42
N VAL A 173 25.65 -23.47 2.04
CA VAL A 173 26.11 -23.58 0.64
C VAL A 173 26.61 -25.01 0.41
N GLY A 174 25.90 -25.74 -0.44
CA GLY A 174 26.24 -27.11 -0.82
C GLY A 174 27.47 -27.17 -1.73
N ALA A 175 28.15 -28.32 -1.74
CA ALA A 175 29.29 -28.57 -2.62
C ALA A 175 28.91 -28.60 -4.11
N ASP A 176 27.63 -28.80 -4.41
CA ASP A 176 27.01 -28.73 -5.74
C ASP A 176 26.66 -27.30 -6.18
N GLY A 177 26.93 -26.31 -5.32
CA GLY A 177 26.56 -24.90 -5.54
C GLY A 177 25.10 -24.61 -5.23
N SER A 178 24.36 -25.54 -4.62
CA SER A 178 23.02 -25.25 -4.08
C SER A 178 23.11 -24.41 -2.81
N VAL A 179 22.06 -23.64 -2.53
CA VAL A 179 21.93 -22.85 -1.31
C VAL A 179 20.65 -23.23 -0.57
N LYS A 180 20.72 -23.19 0.75
CA LYS A 180 19.59 -23.37 1.63
C LYS A 180 19.61 -22.30 2.71
N PHE A 181 18.57 -21.49 2.77
CA PHE A 181 18.36 -20.46 3.78
C PHE A 181 17.16 -20.82 4.64
N GLU A 182 17.30 -20.71 5.96
CA GLU A 182 16.18 -20.79 6.89
C GLU A 182 16.09 -19.50 7.71
N GLU A 183 14.94 -18.85 7.69
CA GLU A 183 14.65 -17.70 8.55
C GLU A 183 14.43 -18.16 10.01
N LYS A 184 14.92 -17.38 10.97
CA LYS A 184 14.79 -17.66 12.41
C LYS A 184 14.27 -16.49 13.23
N ASP A 185 14.85 -15.31 13.03
CA ASP A 185 14.53 -14.11 13.83
C ASP A 185 14.71 -12.83 12.99
N GLY A 186 14.23 -11.72 13.54
CA GLY A 186 14.34 -10.38 12.96
C GLY A 186 12.99 -9.72 12.69
N ILE A 187 13.01 -8.60 11.96
CA ILE A 187 11.80 -7.90 11.52
C ILE A 187 11.32 -8.56 10.21
N ASP A 188 10.79 -9.76 10.36
CA ASP A 188 10.37 -10.67 9.30
C ASP A 188 8.90 -10.49 8.85
N TYR A 189 8.20 -9.47 9.37
CA TYR A 189 6.88 -9.06 8.90
C TYR A 189 6.64 -7.55 8.94
N ALA A 190 5.83 -7.06 8.01
CA ALA A 190 5.41 -5.68 7.90
C ALA A 190 3.93 -5.58 7.48
N ALA A 191 3.14 -4.80 8.21
CA ALA A 191 1.74 -4.55 7.88
C ALA A 191 1.65 -3.49 6.78
N VAL A 192 1.13 -3.90 5.62
CA VAL A 192 1.04 -3.05 4.43
C VAL A 192 -0.40 -2.92 3.99
N THR A 193 -0.79 -1.73 3.54
CA THR A 193 -2.07 -1.53 2.86
C THR A 193 -1.83 -0.85 1.52
N VAL A 194 -2.38 -1.44 0.49
CA VAL A 194 -2.37 -0.88 -0.87
C VAL A 194 -3.78 -0.60 -1.33
N GLN A 195 -3.91 0.33 -2.28
CA GLN A 195 -5.18 0.70 -2.88
C GLN A 195 -5.19 0.29 -4.35
N LEU A 196 -6.20 -0.49 -4.72
CA LEU A 196 -6.50 -0.88 -6.10
C LEU A 196 -7.08 0.30 -6.89
N PRO A 197 -6.95 0.31 -8.23
CA PRO A 197 -7.72 1.20 -9.07
C PRO A 197 -9.22 0.92 -8.85
N GLY A 198 -10.00 1.95 -8.54
CA GLY A 198 -11.40 1.80 -8.08
C GLY A 198 -11.57 2.07 -6.58
N GLY A 199 -10.48 2.23 -5.83
CA GLY A 199 -10.52 2.76 -4.47
C GLY A 199 -10.56 1.71 -3.36
N GLU A 200 -10.72 0.43 -3.71
CA GLU A 200 -10.65 -0.68 -2.76
C GLU A 200 -9.27 -0.73 -2.08
N ARG A 201 -9.26 -0.87 -0.75
CA ARG A 201 -8.03 -1.03 0.04
C ARG A 201 -7.85 -2.49 0.41
N VAL A 202 -6.68 -3.02 0.08
CA VAL A 202 -6.28 -4.39 0.35
C VAL A 202 -5.15 -4.37 1.38
N PRO A 203 -5.46 -4.60 2.67
CA PRO A 203 -4.44 -4.82 3.67
C PRO A 203 -3.83 -6.22 3.53
N PHE A 204 -2.55 -6.36 3.80
CA PHE A 204 -1.84 -7.63 3.84
C PHE A 204 -0.61 -7.51 4.74
N LEU A 205 -0.11 -8.65 5.21
CA LEU A 205 1.08 -8.73 6.05
C LEU A 205 2.25 -9.23 5.20
N PHE A 206 3.09 -8.34 4.67
CA PHE A 206 4.30 -8.78 3.96
C PHE A 206 5.20 -9.51 4.96
N THR A 207 5.59 -10.75 4.69
CA THR A 207 6.26 -11.59 5.68
C THR A 207 7.14 -12.63 5.01
N ILE A 208 8.16 -13.09 5.73
CA ILE A 208 8.98 -14.27 5.41
C ILE A 208 9.13 -15.21 6.60
N LYS A 209 8.19 -15.16 7.56
CA LYS A 209 8.14 -16.05 8.73
C LYS A 209 8.31 -17.52 8.39
N GLN A 210 9.22 -18.18 9.10
CA GLN A 210 9.54 -19.59 8.95
C GLN A 210 9.88 -19.96 7.50
N LEU A 211 10.52 -19.04 6.77
CA LEU A 211 10.96 -19.29 5.41
C LEU A 211 12.01 -20.41 5.39
N VAL A 212 11.79 -21.39 4.52
CA VAL A 212 12.82 -22.36 4.13
C VAL A 212 12.97 -22.27 2.63
N ALA A 213 14.04 -21.61 2.18
CA ALA A 213 14.32 -21.39 0.76
C ALA A 213 15.50 -22.26 0.31
N SER A 214 15.31 -23.02 -0.76
CA SER A 214 16.32 -23.92 -1.31
C SER A 214 16.41 -23.78 -2.82
N GLY A 215 17.58 -23.99 -3.39
CA GLY A 215 17.77 -23.98 -4.84
C GLY A 215 19.16 -23.56 -5.24
N LYS A 216 19.30 -22.89 -6.39
CA LYS A 216 20.56 -22.32 -6.84
C LYS A 216 20.62 -20.83 -6.49
N PRO A 217 21.79 -20.22 -6.33
CA PRO A 217 21.89 -18.78 -6.09
C PRO A 217 21.15 -17.92 -7.11
N GLU A 218 21.09 -18.34 -8.38
CA GLU A 218 20.36 -17.67 -9.45
C GLU A 218 18.83 -17.67 -9.24
N ASN A 219 18.31 -18.73 -8.63
CA ASN A 219 16.91 -18.86 -8.24
C ASN A 219 16.79 -19.94 -7.16
N PHE A 220 16.56 -19.51 -5.93
CA PHE A 220 16.21 -20.38 -4.82
C PHE A 220 14.86 -19.95 -4.29
N SER A 221 13.99 -20.93 -4.05
CA SER A 221 12.58 -20.68 -3.74
C SER A 221 12.20 -21.38 -2.46
N GLY A 222 11.24 -20.79 -1.74
CA GLY A 222 10.80 -21.28 -0.44
C GLY A 222 9.36 -20.97 -0.16
N LYS A 223 8.78 -21.73 0.77
CA LYS A 223 7.48 -21.42 1.38
C LYS A 223 7.69 -20.75 2.73
N PHE A 224 6.77 -19.88 3.09
CA PHE A 224 6.76 -19.19 4.38
C PHE A 224 5.33 -19.10 4.92
N LEU A 225 5.23 -18.88 6.22
CA LEU A 225 3.97 -18.71 6.93
C LEU A 225 3.47 -17.28 6.78
N VAL A 226 2.18 -17.14 6.49
CA VAL A 226 1.47 -15.86 6.51
C VAL A 226 0.47 -15.88 7.66
N PRO A 227 0.81 -15.32 8.83
CA PRO A 227 -0.15 -15.17 9.92
C PRO A 227 -1.36 -14.35 9.50
N SER A 228 -2.46 -14.50 10.24
CA SER A 228 -3.60 -13.58 10.13
C SER A 228 -3.12 -12.14 10.33
N TYR A 229 -3.57 -11.23 9.46
CA TYR A 229 -3.24 -9.80 9.53
C TYR A 229 -3.71 -9.17 10.86
N ARG A 230 -4.78 -9.72 11.46
CA ARG A 230 -5.27 -9.36 12.78
C ARG A 230 -4.97 -10.46 13.78
N GLY A 231 -4.48 -10.09 14.96
CA GLY A 231 -4.30 -11.00 16.09
C GLY A 231 -5.63 -11.51 16.64
N SER A 232 -5.60 -12.58 17.43
CA SER A 232 -6.82 -13.21 17.99
C SER A 232 -7.60 -12.31 18.95
N SER A 233 -6.94 -11.39 19.63
CA SER A 233 -7.56 -10.42 20.54
C SER A 233 -8.00 -9.13 19.84
N PHE A 234 -7.91 -9.04 18.50
CA PHE A 234 -8.43 -7.90 17.77
C PHE A 234 -9.96 -7.84 17.91
N LEU A 235 -10.46 -6.66 18.26
CA LEU A 235 -11.89 -6.40 18.38
C LEU A 235 -12.38 -5.65 17.14
N ASP A 236 -13.41 -6.20 16.50
CA ASP A 236 -14.12 -5.50 15.45
C ASP A 236 -14.96 -4.34 16.04
N PRO A 237 -15.57 -3.47 15.21
CA PRO A 237 -16.36 -2.34 15.70
C PRO A 237 -17.59 -2.73 16.55
N LYS A 238 -18.00 -4.00 16.52
CA LYS A 238 -19.09 -4.53 17.37
C LYS A 238 -18.55 -5.20 18.64
N GLY A 239 -17.25 -5.08 18.90
CA GLY A 239 -16.59 -5.68 20.06
C GLY A 239 -16.42 -7.19 19.92
N ARG A 240 -16.54 -7.75 18.71
CA ARG A 240 -16.34 -9.20 18.48
C ARG A 240 -14.88 -9.50 18.18
N GLY A 241 -14.37 -10.59 18.72
CA GLY A 241 -12.99 -11.04 18.53
C GLY A 241 -12.86 -12.55 18.64
N GLY A 242 -11.66 -13.08 18.39
CA GLY A 242 -11.42 -14.53 18.39
C GLY A 242 -11.18 -15.08 19.79
N SER A 243 -10.27 -14.46 20.55
CA SER A 243 -9.94 -14.88 21.92
C SER A 243 -10.58 -14.00 23.00
N THR A 244 -10.91 -12.76 22.65
CA THR A 244 -11.54 -11.77 23.55
C THR A 244 -12.64 -11.05 22.81
N GLY A 245 -13.66 -10.57 23.52
CA GLY A 245 -14.79 -9.86 22.94
C GLY A 245 -16.06 -10.71 22.91
N TYR A 246 -17.10 -10.19 22.26
CA TYR A 246 -18.36 -10.90 22.04
C TYR A 246 -18.21 -11.94 20.91
N ASP A 247 -18.98 -13.00 20.99
CA ASP A 247 -19.08 -14.05 19.97
C ASP A 247 -20.23 -13.78 18.97
N ASN A 248 -21.12 -12.84 19.27
CA ASN A 248 -22.24 -12.46 18.44
C ASN A 248 -22.47 -10.95 18.32
N ALA A 249 -23.41 -10.55 17.47
CA ALA A 249 -23.76 -9.14 17.29
C ALA A 249 -24.76 -8.65 18.36
N VAL A 250 -24.23 -8.34 19.55
CA VAL A 250 -25.00 -7.90 20.74
C VAL A 250 -25.93 -6.68 20.52
N ALA A 251 -25.69 -5.89 19.47
CA ALA A 251 -26.53 -4.75 19.11
C ALA A 251 -27.90 -5.16 18.51
N LEU A 252 -28.08 -6.43 18.13
CA LEU A 252 -29.30 -6.94 17.50
C LEU A 252 -29.91 -8.09 18.34
N PRO A 253 -30.46 -7.81 19.54
CA PRO A 253 -30.96 -8.85 20.43
C PRO A 253 -32.30 -9.46 19.99
N ALA A 254 -33.08 -8.75 19.16
CA ALA A 254 -34.43 -9.19 18.78
C ALA A 254 -34.39 -10.40 17.83
N GLY A 255 -35.10 -11.47 18.20
CA GLY A 255 -35.32 -12.63 17.34
C GLY A 255 -34.08 -13.47 17.03
N GLY A 256 -33.01 -13.36 17.82
CA GLY A 256 -31.75 -14.08 17.57
C GLY A 256 -31.00 -13.58 16.33
N ARG A 257 -31.33 -12.39 15.82
CA ARG A 257 -30.71 -11.83 14.62
C ARG A 257 -29.19 -11.65 14.75
N GLY A 258 -28.69 -11.44 15.98
CA GLY A 258 -27.26 -11.40 16.24
C GLY A 258 -26.52 -12.73 16.03
N ASP A 259 -27.26 -13.85 16.03
CA ASP A 259 -26.76 -15.23 15.91
C ASP A 259 -27.18 -15.88 14.58
N GLU A 260 -27.67 -15.08 13.62
CA GLU A 260 -28.16 -15.59 12.34
C GLU A 260 -27.04 -16.20 11.49
N GLU A 261 -27.40 -17.18 10.66
CA GLU A 261 -26.43 -17.93 9.84
C GLU A 261 -25.65 -17.03 8.86
N GLU A 262 -26.25 -15.94 8.42
CA GLU A 262 -25.62 -14.95 7.54
C GLU A 262 -24.45 -14.24 8.23
N LEU A 263 -24.50 -14.07 9.56
CA LEU A 263 -23.46 -13.41 10.36
C LEU A 263 -22.39 -14.38 10.88
N LEU A 264 -22.47 -15.68 10.56
CA LEU A 264 -21.53 -16.68 11.08
C LEU A 264 -20.08 -16.35 10.71
N LYS A 265 -19.84 -15.82 9.51
CA LYS A 265 -18.48 -15.44 9.06
C LYS A 265 -17.93 -14.24 9.83
N GLU A 266 -18.80 -13.33 10.23
CA GLU A 266 -18.45 -12.14 10.98
C GLU A 266 -18.41 -12.38 12.49
N ASN A 267 -19.19 -13.34 13.00
CA ASN A 267 -19.24 -13.75 14.41
C ASN A 267 -18.08 -14.68 14.76
N ILE A 268 -17.86 -15.73 13.96
CA ILE A 268 -16.77 -16.69 14.15
C ILE A 268 -15.49 -16.10 13.55
N LYS A 269 -14.71 -15.43 14.39
CA LYS A 269 -13.40 -14.88 13.99
C LYS A 269 -12.38 -16.00 13.82
N ASN A 270 -11.94 -16.22 12.60
CA ASN A 270 -10.91 -17.18 12.25
C ASN A 270 -9.54 -16.51 12.08
N THR A 271 -8.58 -16.89 12.93
CA THR A 271 -7.19 -16.38 12.91
C THR A 271 -6.21 -17.37 12.26
N SER A 272 -6.71 -18.32 11.46
CA SER A 272 -5.88 -19.30 10.77
C SER A 272 -4.81 -18.63 9.93
N SER A 273 -3.58 -19.12 10.02
CA SER A 273 -2.49 -18.75 9.13
C SER A 273 -2.68 -19.37 7.75
N SER A 274 -2.04 -18.76 6.76
CA SER A 274 -1.92 -19.26 5.40
C SER A 274 -0.44 -19.43 5.04
N SER A 275 -0.16 -19.79 3.79
CA SER A 275 1.20 -19.96 3.28
C SER A 275 1.45 -19.08 2.06
N GLY A 276 2.62 -18.47 2.00
CA GLY A 276 3.13 -17.77 0.81
C GLY A 276 4.31 -18.52 0.20
N SER A 277 4.72 -18.08 -0.99
CA SER A 277 5.91 -18.58 -1.69
C SER A 277 6.76 -17.41 -2.17
N ILE A 278 8.07 -17.49 -1.96
CA ILE A 278 9.05 -16.49 -2.40
C ILE A 278 10.13 -17.16 -3.24
N SER A 279 10.58 -16.46 -4.27
CA SER A 279 11.73 -16.78 -5.10
C SER A 279 12.75 -15.67 -4.95
N LEU A 280 13.99 -16.04 -4.62
CA LEU A 280 15.13 -15.17 -4.40
C LEU A 280 16.18 -15.46 -5.45
N SER A 281 16.76 -14.40 -6.02
CA SER A 281 17.81 -14.47 -7.03
C SER A 281 18.96 -13.58 -6.61
N VAL A 282 20.15 -14.16 -6.45
CA VAL A 282 21.39 -13.42 -6.22
C VAL A 282 21.80 -12.74 -7.53
N THR A 283 22.14 -11.47 -7.45
CA THR A 283 22.64 -10.69 -8.60
C THR A 283 24.12 -10.34 -8.46
N LYS A 284 24.56 -10.02 -7.24
CA LYS A 284 25.92 -9.56 -6.98
C LYS A 284 26.35 -9.96 -5.58
N SER A 285 27.65 -10.19 -5.41
CA SER A 285 28.24 -10.45 -4.10
C SER A 285 29.60 -9.79 -3.92
N LYS A 286 29.99 -9.60 -2.66
CA LYS A 286 31.29 -9.07 -2.25
C LYS A 286 31.90 -10.01 -1.21
N PRO A 287 32.77 -10.95 -1.63
CA PRO A 287 33.38 -11.94 -0.74
C PRO A 287 34.20 -11.36 0.41
N GLU A 288 34.76 -10.16 0.23
CA GLU A 288 35.59 -9.49 1.23
C GLU A 288 34.81 -9.12 2.49
N THR A 289 33.56 -8.69 2.32
CA THR A 289 32.65 -8.25 3.41
C THR A 289 31.55 -9.28 3.69
N GLY A 290 31.42 -10.30 2.86
CA GLY A 290 30.34 -11.29 2.95
C GLY A 290 28.99 -10.78 2.43
N GLU A 291 28.95 -9.61 1.79
CA GLU A 291 27.70 -8.99 1.35
C GLU A 291 27.15 -9.64 0.08
N VAL A 292 25.83 -9.75 0.00
CA VAL A 292 25.08 -10.31 -1.13
C VAL A 292 23.86 -9.44 -1.40
N ILE A 293 23.61 -9.14 -2.68
CA ILE A 293 22.37 -8.47 -3.11
C ILE A 293 21.68 -9.25 -4.21
N GLY A 294 20.38 -9.06 -4.29
CA GLY A 294 19.56 -9.77 -5.25
C GLY A 294 18.20 -9.14 -5.50
N VAL A 295 17.42 -9.86 -6.29
CA VAL A 295 16.02 -9.55 -6.61
C VAL A 295 15.15 -10.65 -6.01
N PHE A 296 13.94 -10.29 -5.59
CA PHE A 296 12.97 -11.26 -5.10
C PHE A 296 11.59 -11.06 -5.75
N GLU A 297 10.86 -12.16 -5.86
CA GLU A 297 9.44 -12.19 -6.15
C GLU A 297 8.73 -13.05 -5.12
N SER A 298 7.76 -12.47 -4.40
CA SER A 298 6.94 -13.14 -3.41
C SER A 298 5.48 -13.11 -3.82
N ILE A 299 4.78 -14.22 -3.60
CA ILE A 299 3.34 -14.35 -3.79
C ILE A 299 2.76 -14.82 -2.46
N GLN A 300 1.81 -14.03 -1.94
CA GLN A 300 1.17 -14.33 -0.66
C GLN A 300 -0.28 -13.83 -0.62
N PRO A 301 -1.14 -14.44 0.22
CA PRO A 301 -2.50 -13.97 0.44
C PRO A 301 -2.56 -12.63 1.18
N SER A 302 -3.65 -11.90 0.94
CA SER A 302 -4.03 -10.69 1.69
C SER A 302 -4.77 -11.01 2.99
N ASP A 303 -5.12 -9.96 3.73
CA ASP A 303 -6.03 -10.04 4.89
C ASP A 303 -7.38 -10.69 4.54
N THR A 304 -7.91 -11.47 5.48
CA THR A 304 -9.21 -12.14 5.43
C THR A 304 -10.25 -11.53 6.36
N ASP A 305 -9.93 -10.42 7.04
CA ASP A 305 -10.79 -9.80 8.07
C ASP A 305 -11.25 -10.84 9.10
N LEU A 306 -10.29 -11.59 9.63
CA LEU A 306 -10.53 -12.70 10.55
C LEU A 306 -11.50 -13.75 9.99
N GLY A 307 -11.38 -14.08 8.70
CA GLY A 307 -12.18 -15.09 8.02
C GLY A 307 -13.48 -14.60 7.36
N ALA A 308 -13.83 -13.32 7.50
CA ALA A 308 -15.04 -12.77 6.92
C ALA A 308 -14.97 -12.61 5.39
N LYS A 309 -13.80 -12.32 4.83
CA LYS A 309 -13.59 -12.12 3.38
C LYS A 309 -12.56 -13.08 2.80
N ALA A 310 -12.69 -13.34 1.50
CA ALA A 310 -11.71 -14.14 0.76
C ALA A 310 -10.39 -13.36 0.59
N PRO A 311 -9.23 -13.99 0.82
CA PRO A 311 -7.94 -13.36 0.59
C PRO A 311 -7.68 -13.19 -0.91
N LYS A 312 -7.14 -12.03 -1.30
CA LYS A 312 -6.60 -11.79 -2.65
C LYS A 312 -5.15 -12.26 -2.72
N GLU A 313 -4.68 -12.65 -3.89
CA GLU A 313 -3.26 -12.92 -4.12
C GLU A 313 -2.50 -11.61 -4.34
N VAL A 314 -1.44 -11.39 -3.57
CA VAL A 314 -0.56 -10.23 -3.66
C VAL A 314 0.79 -10.71 -4.18
N LYS A 315 1.24 -10.13 -5.28
CA LYS A 315 2.59 -10.30 -5.82
C LYS A 315 3.45 -9.09 -5.44
N ILE A 316 4.57 -9.38 -4.82
CA ILE A 316 5.51 -8.42 -4.25
C ILE A 316 6.85 -8.65 -4.95
N GLN A 317 7.32 -7.65 -5.66
CA GLN A 317 8.62 -7.69 -6.32
C GLN A 317 9.52 -6.64 -5.68
N GLY A 318 10.80 -6.95 -5.56
CA GLY A 318 11.74 -6.05 -4.92
C GLY A 318 13.17 -6.51 -5.02
N VAL A 319 14.01 -5.84 -4.26
CA VAL A 319 15.42 -6.17 -4.12
C VAL A 319 15.71 -6.53 -2.67
N TRP A 320 16.75 -7.32 -2.47
CA TRP A 320 17.16 -7.73 -1.15
C TRP A 320 18.66 -7.63 -0.99
N TYR A 321 19.07 -7.55 0.27
CA TYR A 321 20.45 -7.47 0.72
C TYR A 321 20.64 -8.45 1.88
N GLY A 322 21.84 -9.01 2.04
CA GLY A 322 22.20 -9.78 3.22
C GLY A 322 23.72 -9.88 3.39
N GLN A 323 24.16 -10.20 4.60
CA GLN A 323 25.56 -10.44 4.94
C GLN A 323 25.76 -11.88 5.39
N LEU A 324 26.70 -12.59 4.76
CA LEU A 324 27.08 -13.95 5.12
C LEU A 324 28.29 -13.93 6.04
N GLU A 325 28.11 -14.41 7.27
CA GLU A 325 29.20 -14.63 8.22
C GLU A 325 29.46 -16.14 8.37
N SER A 326 30.73 -16.55 8.27
CA SER A 326 31.14 -17.96 8.44
C SER A 326 31.35 -18.35 9.90
#